data_AF-A0A3N5WR90-F1
#
_entry.id   AF-A0A3N5WR90-F1
#
_cell.length_a   1.000
_cell.length_b   1.000
_cell.length_c   1.000
_cell.angle_alpha   90.00
_cell.angle_beta   90.00
_cell.angle_gamma   90.00
#
_symmetry.space_group_name_H-M   'P 1'
#
loop_
_entity.id
_entity.type
_entity.pdbx_description
1 polymer ?
#
loop_
_entity_poly.entity_id
_entity_poly.type
_entity_poly.pdbx_seq_one_letter_code
_entity_poly.pdbx_strand_id
1 'polypeptide(L)'
;MTGSPVYRVSTMAITSSSEFWLAGLNPGGMLRWSNGVWTAPAPGKPVANSAAVKSLPGGEAWAVGSGGSRRWNGVDWAGAPRTNAYSGGSNSLDFFNPNDGWTVAYGGEILHWNGAAWDLSADVEKILNAVEMISASDGWAGGESLYHYNGSDWFEVPGLPAELQITDIDMLTASSGWAVGDRILRWNGSIWSEVASPVPGNTIFGVDMLSATDGWAVVGGGQVLRWNGTAWQVFTTLSSTGLYAIDMVSPTDGWIIAGFTHWGEMWWGSGNVYHWNGSTWQELPRPANADVASLSMVSKSAGWAVGAGASPDLRYVEGPNLGFSGLYLPVVSGPPPTLSGRVTNGGTGVASVTVTVTGGKQVVTDAQGYYTLTLDPGAYTITPTRPGFTFSPATRTATLPPSAASQNFTTTCTEALVNGGFESSAGWELPVTTYTANYTTSVKRSGSRSMRVGITSSGEDVYSYSSAWQKITIPADAKRAKLNLWLYPLSRESGATNFPPRSVSRSPDPLKGLDRERMSMYSDVQWVMLRDTYNNLLETLVEQRSNAATWKSYGFDLSSYAGRTLWVYLGVYNDGWGGATGMYVDDVSMTICK
;
A
#
# COMPACT_ATOMS: atom_id res chain seq x y z
N MET A 1 41.32 4.15 27.78
CA MET A 1 40.10 3.32 27.55
C MET A 1 38.95 4.29 27.36
N THR A 2 38.65 4.65 26.11
CA THR A 2 37.48 5.46 25.76
C THR A 2 36.28 4.53 25.77
N GLY A 3 35.41 4.65 26.77
CA GLY A 3 34.18 3.85 26.84
C GLY A 3 33.29 4.12 25.63
N SER A 4 32.75 3.06 25.02
CA SER A 4 31.76 3.18 23.97
C SER A 4 30.56 3.99 24.48
N PRO A 5 29.99 4.93 23.69
CA PRO A 5 28.81 5.68 24.08
C PRO A 5 27.64 4.73 24.37
N VAL A 6 27.02 4.89 25.53
CA VAL A 6 25.76 4.23 25.86
C VAL A 6 24.64 4.97 25.15
N TYR A 7 24.11 4.37 24.08
CA TYR A 7 22.94 4.90 23.39
C TYR A 7 21.67 4.53 24.16
N ARG A 8 20.76 5.50 24.34
CA ARG A 8 19.46 5.28 24.97
C ARG A 8 18.36 5.47 23.94
N VAL A 9 17.54 4.46 23.62
CA VAL A 9 16.34 4.70 22.80
C VAL A 9 15.19 5.07 23.74
N SER A 10 14.46 6.14 23.45
CA SER A 10 13.37 6.63 24.30
C SER A 10 11.98 6.30 23.76
N THR A 11 11.81 6.20 22.44
CA THR A 11 10.49 6.00 21.83
C THR A 11 10.61 5.32 20.46
N MET A 12 9.52 4.69 20.01
CA MET A 12 9.40 4.08 18.69
C MET A 12 8.04 4.33 18.06
N ALA A 13 7.98 4.20 16.73
CA ALA A 13 6.72 4.10 16.00
C ALA A 13 6.79 3.07 14.90
N ILE A 14 5.72 2.29 14.83
CA ILE A 14 5.56 1.19 13.92
C ILE A 14 4.52 1.51 12.85
N THR A 15 4.83 1.21 11.58
CA THR A 15 3.82 1.27 10.50
C THR A 15 3.50 -0.11 9.95
N SER A 16 4.47 -1.01 9.94
CA SER A 16 4.31 -2.39 9.50
C SER A 16 5.45 -3.24 10.04
N SER A 17 5.35 -4.56 9.84
CA SER A 17 6.44 -5.52 10.11
C SER A 17 7.74 -5.27 9.31
N SER A 18 7.71 -4.37 8.32
CA SER A 18 8.86 -4.04 7.47
C SER A 18 9.32 -2.59 7.60
N GLU A 19 8.60 -1.73 8.32
CA GLU A 19 8.86 -0.29 8.40
C GLU A 19 8.56 0.25 9.81
N PHE A 20 9.61 0.68 10.51
CA PHE A 20 9.49 1.36 11.80
C PHE A 20 10.70 2.23 12.11
N TRP A 21 10.50 3.11 13.11
CA TRP A 21 11.43 4.18 13.46
C TRP A 21 11.72 4.19 14.95
N LEU A 22 12.99 4.49 15.30
CA LEU A 22 13.45 4.67 16.66
C LEU A 22 13.98 6.09 16.85
N ALA A 23 13.71 6.68 18.02
CA ALA A 23 14.27 7.96 18.41
C ALA A 23 14.78 7.97 19.86
N GLY A 24 15.66 8.94 20.16
CA GLY A 24 16.18 9.18 21.50
C GLY A 24 17.64 8.82 21.74
N LEU A 25 18.35 8.24 20.76
CA LEU A 25 19.70 7.66 20.90
C LEU A 25 20.74 8.68 21.38
N ASN A 26 20.91 8.91 22.69
CA ASN A 26 21.82 9.94 23.19
C ASN A 26 23.26 9.72 22.63
N PRO A 27 23.83 10.68 21.87
CA PRO A 27 23.32 12.02 21.52
C PRO A 27 22.28 12.01 20.37
N GLY A 28 21.00 12.13 20.73
CA GLY A 28 19.74 11.79 20.02
C GLY A 28 19.78 11.41 18.51
N GLY A 29 20.40 10.29 18.18
CA GLY A 29 20.24 9.64 16.89
C GLY A 29 18.83 9.08 16.66
N MET A 30 18.56 8.79 15.39
CA MET A 30 17.32 8.16 14.93
C MET A 30 17.70 6.98 14.02
N LEU A 31 16.92 5.91 14.05
CA LEU A 31 17.14 4.74 13.21
C LEU A 31 15.86 4.38 12.47
N ARG A 32 16.02 3.94 11.22
CA ARG A 32 14.95 3.36 10.43
C ARG A 32 15.24 1.90 10.17
N TRP A 33 14.26 1.05 10.43
CA TRP A 33 14.24 -0.30 9.88
C TRP A 33 13.40 -0.30 8.62
N SER A 34 14.01 -0.74 7.52
CA SER A 34 13.33 -0.96 6.25
C SER A 34 13.81 -2.28 5.67
N ASN A 35 12.86 -3.19 5.38
CA ASN A 35 13.12 -4.43 4.64
C ASN A 35 14.29 -5.29 5.19
N GLY A 36 14.37 -5.45 6.52
CA GLY A 36 15.41 -6.28 7.13
C GLY A 36 16.72 -5.55 7.44
N VAL A 37 16.80 -4.24 7.14
CA VAL A 37 18.02 -3.47 7.28
C VAL A 37 17.80 -2.24 8.16
N TRP A 38 18.63 -2.12 9.18
CA TRP A 38 18.77 -0.87 9.93
C TRP A 38 19.59 0.13 9.14
N THR A 39 19.04 1.31 8.94
CA THR A 39 19.76 2.45 8.39
C THR A 39 19.80 3.53 9.45
N ALA A 40 21.02 4.00 9.76
CA ALA A 40 21.21 5.30 10.38
C ALA A 40 20.96 6.32 9.26
N PRO A 41 19.85 7.05 9.29
CA PRO A 41 19.64 8.11 8.33
C PRO A 41 20.76 9.15 8.51
N ALA A 42 21.17 9.81 7.41
CA ALA A 42 22.30 10.74 7.35
C ALA A 42 22.39 11.69 8.57
N PRO A 43 23.59 12.20 8.95
CA PRO A 43 23.80 12.97 10.18
C PRO A 43 22.96 14.27 10.22
N GLY A 44 21.74 14.16 10.73
CA GLY A 44 20.86 15.26 11.08
C GLY A 44 20.98 15.58 12.57
N LYS A 45 20.75 16.85 12.95
CA LYS A 45 20.83 17.26 14.36
C LYS A 45 19.77 16.49 15.17
N PRO A 46 20.19 15.76 16.23
CA PRO A 46 19.28 15.11 17.16
C PRO A 46 18.07 15.94 17.57
N VAL A 47 16.90 15.31 17.71
CA VAL A 47 15.93 15.80 18.70
C VAL A 47 16.50 15.43 20.06
N ALA A 48 16.95 16.42 20.82
CA ALA A 48 17.34 16.18 22.21
C ALA A 48 16.11 15.63 22.96
N ASN A 49 16.32 14.54 23.74
CA ASN A 49 15.31 13.88 24.57
C ASN A 49 13.96 13.70 23.84
N SER A 50 13.94 12.89 22.78
CA SER A 50 12.71 12.59 22.04
C SER A 50 11.63 12.03 22.98
N ALA A 51 10.51 12.73 23.08
CA ALA A 51 9.36 12.34 23.90
C ALA A 51 8.41 11.43 23.12
N ALA A 52 8.17 11.74 21.83
CA ALA A 52 7.30 10.94 20.98
C ALA A 52 7.84 10.87 19.54
N VAL A 53 7.53 9.75 18.88
CA VAL A 53 7.76 9.52 17.45
C VAL A 53 6.46 8.96 16.86
N LYS A 54 6.13 9.32 15.62
CA LYS A 54 5.04 8.71 14.83
C LYS A 54 5.54 8.43 13.43
N SER A 55 5.19 7.27 12.91
CA SER A 55 5.44 6.88 11.52
C SER A 55 4.14 6.88 10.73
N LEU A 56 4.24 7.21 9.45
CA LEU A 56 3.12 7.35 8.54
C LEU A 56 3.31 6.43 7.32
N PRO A 57 2.21 6.01 6.67
CA PRO A 57 2.29 5.25 5.43
C PRO A 57 3.17 5.95 4.38
N GLY A 58 3.99 5.17 3.66
CA GLY A 58 4.95 5.70 2.68
C GLY A 58 6.35 5.95 3.25
N GLY A 59 6.59 5.63 4.52
CA GLY A 59 7.93 5.70 5.14
C GLY A 59 8.29 7.08 5.68
N GLU A 60 7.32 7.99 5.80
CA GLU A 60 7.46 9.26 6.50
C GLU A 60 7.41 9.06 8.02
N ALA A 61 8.12 9.90 8.77
CA ALA A 61 8.09 9.88 10.22
C ALA A 61 8.32 11.28 10.82
N TRP A 62 7.82 11.45 12.03
CA TRP A 62 7.87 12.66 12.83
C TRP A 62 8.39 12.35 14.22
N ALA A 63 9.20 13.25 14.77
CA ALA A 63 9.70 13.15 16.13
C ALA A 63 9.62 14.50 16.84
N VAL A 64 9.25 14.46 18.11
CA VAL A 64 9.26 15.64 18.99
C VAL A 64 9.97 15.35 20.31
N GLY A 65 10.40 16.40 20.99
CA GLY A 65 11.06 16.35 22.28
C GLY A 65 11.58 17.72 22.70
N SER A 66 12.51 17.77 23.64
CA SER A 66 13.09 19.04 24.13
C SER A 66 13.86 19.82 23.07
N GLY A 67 14.38 19.13 22.05
CA GLY A 67 15.04 19.73 20.88
C GLY A 67 14.10 20.24 19.78
N GLY A 68 12.78 20.17 19.98
CA GLY A 68 11.77 20.55 18.99
C GLY A 68 11.33 19.39 18.08
N SER A 69 10.75 19.75 16.93
CA SER A 69 10.09 18.84 15.99
C SER A 69 10.94 18.59 14.75
N ARG A 70 11.06 17.33 14.32
CA ARG A 70 11.77 16.92 13.10
C ARG A 70 10.87 16.05 12.24
N ARG A 71 11.03 16.18 10.91
CA ARG A 71 10.35 15.39 9.89
C ARG A 71 11.36 14.63 9.05
N TRP A 72 11.10 13.36 8.77
CA TRP A 72 11.84 12.59 7.79
C TRP A 72 11.35 12.89 6.37
N ASN A 73 12.21 13.41 5.51
CA ASN A 73 11.85 13.77 4.12
C ASN A 73 12.24 12.70 3.08
N GLY A 74 12.69 11.52 3.51
CA GLY A 74 13.19 10.47 2.63
C GLY A 74 14.72 10.40 2.52
N VAL A 75 15.44 11.47 2.92
CA VAL A 75 16.91 11.55 2.84
C VAL A 75 17.53 11.94 4.17
N ASP A 76 16.97 12.92 4.87
CA ASP A 76 17.42 13.40 6.17
C ASP A 76 16.27 13.81 7.10
N TRP A 77 16.62 14.05 8.37
CA TRP A 77 15.71 14.61 9.36
C TRP A 77 15.77 16.14 9.29
N ALA A 78 14.83 16.72 8.55
CA ALA A 78 14.69 18.15 8.41
C ALA A 78 14.01 18.75 9.65
N GLY A 79 14.43 19.96 10.02
CA GLY A 79 13.65 20.78 10.95
C GLY A 79 12.32 21.13 10.31
N ALA A 80 11.22 20.92 11.03
CA ALA A 80 9.92 21.38 10.58
C ALA A 80 9.82 22.91 10.82
N PRO A 81 9.57 23.72 9.79
CA PRO A 81 9.43 25.17 9.93
C PRO A 81 8.33 25.53 10.93
N ARG A 82 8.45 26.72 11.53
CA ARG A 82 7.51 27.26 12.52
C ARG A 82 7.16 28.68 12.13
N THR A 83 5.90 29.05 12.28
CA THR A 83 5.46 30.42 12.05
C THR A 83 5.67 31.30 13.28
N ASN A 84 5.64 30.72 14.50
CA ASN A 84 5.80 31.42 15.77
C ASN A 84 6.87 30.77 16.67
N ALA A 85 7.41 31.56 17.63
CA ALA A 85 8.28 31.06 18.69
C ALA A 85 7.42 30.49 19.84
N TYR A 86 7.70 29.27 20.30
CA TYR A 86 7.06 28.65 21.47
C TYR A 86 8.12 28.17 22.48
N SER A 87 7.71 28.03 23.74
CA SER A 87 8.59 28.17 24.91
C SER A 87 9.40 26.93 25.31
N GLY A 88 9.14 25.75 24.72
CA GLY A 88 9.75 24.49 25.17
C GLY A 88 9.65 23.28 24.24
N GLY A 89 9.92 22.10 24.80
CA GLY A 89 9.76 20.81 24.11
C GLY A 89 8.31 20.35 24.01
N SER A 90 8.05 19.35 23.17
CA SER A 90 6.72 18.72 23.05
C SER A 90 6.69 17.32 23.67
N ASN A 91 5.54 16.96 24.25
CA ASN A 91 5.30 15.70 24.98
C ASN A 91 4.76 14.59 24.10
N SER A 92 3.74 14.92 23.31
CA SER A 92 3.04 13.97 22.46
C SER A 92 2.76 14.62 21.10
N LEU A 93 2.63 13.77 20.09
CA LEU A 93 2.27 14.16 18.74
C LEU A 93 1.34 13.11 18.17
N ASP A 94 0.39 13.54 17.36
CA ASP A 94 -0.44 12.66 16.57
C ASP A 94 -0.72 13.24 15.19
N PHE A 95 -0.87 12.37 14.20
CA PHE A 95 -1.01 12.75 12.81
C PHE A 95 -2.13 11.95 12.17
N PHE A 96 -3.04 12.66 11.50
CA PHE A 96 -4.04 12.03 10.65
C PHE A 96 -3.44 11.65 9.29
N ASN A 97 -2.58 12.49 8.74
CA ASN A 97 -1.85 12.25 7.50
C ASN A 97 -0.55 13.09 7.45
N PRO A 98 0.33 12.89 6.45
CA PRO A 98 1.60 13.63 6.33
C PRO A 98 1.55 15.16 6.39
N ASN A 99 0.40 15.74 6.10
CA ASN A 99 0.20 17.18 6.00
C ASN A 99 -0.72 17.72 7.09
N ASP A 100 -1.10 16.90 8.07
CA ASP A 100 -2.10 17.27 9.06
C ASP A 100 -1.87 16.52 10.37
N GLY A 101 -1.40 17.24 11.39
CA GLY A 101 -1.01 16.67 12.68
C GLY A 101 -0.92 17.70 13.79
N TRP A 102 -0.97 17.24 15.03
CA TRP A 102 -0.95 18.06 16.23
C TRP A 102 0.15 17.62 17.18
N THR A 103 0.68 18.56 17.94
CA THR A 103 1.58 18.27 19.05
C THR A 103 1.32 19.19 20.21
N VAL A 104 1.52 18.68 21.43
CA VAL A 104 1.30 19.42 22.68
C VAL A 104 2.63 19.66 23.40
N ALA A 105 2.82 20.88 23.89
CA ALA A 105 4.05 21.34 24.54
C ALA A 105 3.89 21.57 26.05
N TYR A 106 5.02 21.60 26.75
CA TYR A 106 5.06 21.76 28.22
C TYR A 106 4.43 23.06 28.73
N GLY A 107 4.45 24.14 27.94
CA GLY A 107 3.88 25.43 28.31
C GLY A 107 2.36 25.51 28.13
N GLY A 108 1.73 24.47 27.57
CA GLY A 108 0.31 24.47 27.19
C GLY A 108 0.08 24.87 25.74
N GLU A 109 1.13 25.03 24.93
CA GLU A 109 0.97 25.28 23.51
C GLU A 109 0.49 24.02 22.79
N ILE A 110 -0.58 24.15 22.00
CA ILE A 110 -1.05 23.16 21.05
C ILE A 110 -0.69 23.67 19.65
N LEU A 111 0.11 22.89 18.93
CA LEU A 111 0.58 23.24 17.60
C LEU A 111 -0.09 22.37 16.54
N HIS A 112 -0.42 22.98 15.40
CA HIS A 112 -1.00 22.31 14.24
C HIS A 112 -0.05 22.37 13.05
N TRP A 113 0.22 21.23 12.43
CA TRP A 113 1.01 21.10 11.22
C TRP A 113 0.09 21.25 10.01
N ASN A 114 0.29 22.33 9.25
CA ASN A 114 -0.53 22.66 8.08
C ASN A 114 0.01 22.08 6.74
N GLY A 115 1.02 21.20 6.80
CA GLY A 115 1.73 20.67 5.63
C GLY A 115 3.00 21.43 5.25
N ALA A 116 3.21 22.63 5.79
CA ALA A 116 4.39 23.46 5.52
C ALA A 116 5.10 23.94 6.80
N ALA A 117 4.35 24.31 7.84
CA ALA A 117 4.88 24.79 9.11
C ALA A 117 3.97 24.37 10.29
N TRP A 118 4.56 24.36 11.48
CA TRP A 118 3.81 24.34 12.73
C TRP A 118 3.26 25.73 13.04
N ASP A 119 1.95 25.82 13.16
CA ASP A 119 1.21 26.99 13.60
C ASP A 119 0.75 26.81 15.04
N LEU A 120 0.72 27.91 15.80
CA LEU A 120 0.11 27.92 17.12
C LEU A 120 -1.42 27.82 16.95
N SER A 121 -1.99 26.68 17.35
CA SER A 121 -3.43 26.44 17.29
C SER A 121 -4.13 26.94 18.55
N ALA A 122 -3.53 26.72 19.72
CA ALA A 122 -4.00 27.27 20.99
C ALA A 122 -2.83 27.36 22.00
N ASP A 123 -3.00 28.22 22.99
CA ASP A 123 -2.18 28.22 24.21
C ASP A 123 -3.14 28.16 25.39
N VAL A 124 -3.08 27.06 26.14
CA VAL A 124 -4.00 26.79 27.24
C VAL A 124 -3.36 27.02 28.61
N GLU A 125 -2.09 27.45 28.65
CA GLU A 125 -1.32 27.75 29.87
C GLU A 125 -1.32 26.62 30.93
N LYS A 126 -1.53 25.37 30.49
CA LYS A 126 -1.58 24.16 31.34
C LYS A 126 -0.70 23.07 30.77
N ILE A 127 -0.11 22.23 31.63
CA ILE A 127 0.72 21.12 31.16
C ILE A 127 -0.17 20.10 30.43
N LEU A 128 0.21 19.76 29.19
CA LEU A 128 -0.44 18.74 28.36
C LEU A 128 0.51 17.56 28.13
N ASN A 129 0.03 16.33 28.33
CA ASN A 129 0.80 15.10 28.23
C ASN A 129 0.45 14.28 26.98
N ALA A 130 -0.83 14.26 26.60
CA ALA A 130 -1.35 13.43 25.52
C ALA A 130 -2.16 14.26 24.52
N VAL A 131 -2.05 13.91 23.25
CA VAL A 131 -2.90 14.42 22.18
C VAL A 131 -3.27 13.27 21.27
N GLU A 132 -4.53 13.21 20.89
CA GLU A 132 -5.03 12.19 19.97
C GLU A 132 -6.08 12.79 19.04
N MET A 133 -5.90 12.56 17.75
CA MET A 133 -6.71 13.15 16.70
C MET A 133 -7.52 12.06 16.00
N ILE A 134 -8.83 12.22 16.00
CA ILE A 134 -9.77 11.30 15.34
C ILE A 134 -9.87 11.66 13.85
N SER A 135 -9.77 12.95 13.54
CA SER A 135 -9.76 13.48 12.19
C SER A 135 -9.06 14.84 12.15
N ALA A 136 -8.97 15.42 10.96
CA ALA A 136 -8.54 16.80 10.75
C ALA A 136 -9.36 17.85 11.54
N SER A 137 -10.57 17.49 12.00
CA SER A 137 -11.51 18.39 12.63
C SER A 137 -12.05 17.91 13.98
N ASP A 138 -11.46 16.87 14.56
CA ASP A 138 -11.93 16.29 15.82
C ASP A 138 -10.77 15.61 16.54
N GLY A 139 -10.52 16.00 17.78
CA GLY A 139 -9.43 15.47 18.58
C GLY A 139 -9.43 16.00 20.01
N TRP A 140 -8.55 15.41 20.82
CA TRP A 140 -8.52 15.64 22.27
C TRP A 140 -7.08 15.86 22.73
N ALA A 141 -6.91 16.75 23.71
CA ALA A 141 -5.62 17.01 24.35
C ALA A 141 -5.80 17.00 25.86
N GLY A 142 -4.96 16.26 26.57
CA GLY A 142 -5.10 15.98 27.99
C GLY A 142 -3.82 16.18 28.77
N GLY A 143 -3.97 16.70 29.99
CA GLY A 143 -2.92 16.79 31.00
C GLY A 143 -3.52 17.29 32.30
N GLU A 144 -3.18 18.51 32.71
CA GLU A 144 -3.79 19.19 33.87
C GLU A 144 -5.30 19.48 33.68
N SER A 145 -5.77 19.41 32.43
CA SER A 145 -7.18 19.49 32.03
C SER A 145 -7.40 18.72 30.74
N LEU A 146 -8.64 18.60 30.28
CA LEU A 146 -9.00 17.96 29.02
C LEU A 146 -9.59 18.99 28.06
N TYR A 147 -9.12 19.00 26.82
CA TYR A 147 -9.54 19.93 25.77
C TYR A 147 -10.06 19.17 24.55
N HIS A 148 -11.11 19.71 23.92
CA HIS A 148 -11.71 19.21 22.68
C HIS A 148 -11.41 20.16 21.52
N TYR A 149 -10.97 19.61 20.39
CA TYR A 149 -10.86 20.33 19.13
C TYR A 149 -12.10 20.09 18.28
N ASN A 150 -12.78 21.16 17.87
CA ASN A 150 -13.99 21.08 17.05
C ASN A 150 -13.76 21.36 15.55
N GLY A 151 -12.49 21.38 15.11
CA GLY A 151 -12.10 21.75 13.75
C GLY A 151 -11.82 23.22 13.53
N SER A 152 -12.02 24.06 14.55
CA SER A 152 -11.63 25.47 14.53
C SER A 152 -10.85 25.87 15.77
N ASP A 153 -11.36 25.53 16.96
CA ASP A 153 -10.82 25.99 18.22
C ASP A 153 -10.73 24.83 19.22
N TRP A 154 -9.86 25.01 20.22
CA TRP A 154 -9.74 24.13 21.37
C TRP A 154 -10.56 24.66 22.55
N PHE A 155 -11.39 23.81 23.14
CA PHE A 155 -12.23 24.15 24.29
C PHE A 155 -11.95 23.24 25.46
N GLU A 156 -11.81 23.81 26.65
CA GLU A 156 -11.76 23.03 27.88
C GLU A 156 -13.10 22.31 28.08
N VAL A 157 -13.05 21.01 28.39
CA VAL A 157 -14.23 20.18 28.59
C VAL A 157 -14.91 20.58 29.90
N PRO A 158 -16.17 21.07 29.87
CA PRO A 158 -16.83 21.55 31.07
C PRO A 158 -17.30 20.40 31.96
N GLY A 159 -17.45 20.67 33.25
CA GLY A 159 -18.08 19.75 34.21
C GLY A 159 -17.19 18.62 34.72
N LEU A 160 -15.90 18.62 34.35
CA LEU A 160 -14.91 17.72 34.93
C LEU A 160 -14.35 18.29 36.25
N PRO A 161 -13.79 17.44 37.13
CA PRO A 161 -13.08 17.90 38.32
C PRO A 161 -11.95 18.88 37.99
N ALA A 162 -11.73 19.85 38.87
CA ALA A 162 -10.54 20.70 38.80
C ALA A 162 -9.27 19.87 39.05
N GLU A 163 -8.17 20.23 38.38
CA GLU A 163 -6.84 19.60 38.51
C GLU A 163 -6.85 18.11 38.14
N LEU A 164 -6.97 17.82 36.84
CA LEU A 164 -6.78 16.46 36.32
C LEU A 164 -5.27 16.16 36.19
N GLN A 165 -4.90 14.89 36.09
CA GLN A 165 -3.58 14.49 35.61
C GLN A 165 -3.73 13.40 34.58
N ILE A 166 -4.16 13.77 33.36
CA ILE A 166 -4.27 12.83 32.24
C ILE A 166 -2.87 12.48 31.75
N THR A 167 -2.57 11.19 31.67
CA THR A 167 -1.31 10.67 31.14
C THR A 167 -1.47 10.13 29.73
N ASP A 168 -2.66 9.61 29.39
CA ASP A 168 -2.91 8.94 28.11
C ASP A 168 -4.39 9.06 27.71
N ILE A 169 -4.63 9.07 26.41
CA ILE A 169 -5.95 9.13 25.77
C ILE A 169 -5.99 8.04 24.71
N ASP A 170 -7.12 7.34 24.63
CA ASP A 170 -7.39 6.41 23.54
C ASP A 170 -8.84 6.56 23.03
N MET A 171 -8.96 6.98 21.78
CA MET A 171 -10.21 7.25 21.09
C MET A 171 -10.51 6.15 20.06
N LEU A 172 -11.48 5.30 20.39
CA LEU A 172 -12.00 4.29 19.45
C LEU A 172 -12.69 4.91 18.22
N THR A 173 -13.49 5.95 18.47
CA THR A 173 -14.32 6.63 17.47
C THR A 173 -14.62 8.06 17.94
N ALA A 174 -15.17 8.89 17.06
CA ALA A 174 -15.75 10.20 17.42
C ALA A 174 -16.78 10.14 18.57
N SER A 175 -17.39 8.97 18.81
CA SER A 175 -18.42 8.77 19.84
C SER A 175 -18.01 7.92 21.04
N SER A 176 -16.76 7.47 21.12
CA SER A 176 -16.31 6.58 22.19
C SER A 176 -14.82 6.69 22.38
N GLY A 177 -14.39 6.90 23.62
CA GLY A 177 -12.98 6.95 24.00
C GLY A 177 -12.80 7.08 25.49
N TRP A 178 -11.54 7.03 25.91
CA TRP A 178 -11.12 7.02 27.30
C TRP A 178 -9.93 7.96 27.51
N ALA A 179 -9.86 8.57 28.69
CA ALA A 179 -8.70 9.28 29.15
C ALA A 179 -8.36 8.77 30.55
N VAL A 180 -7.08 8.47 30.78
CA VAL A 180 -6.60 7.88 32.04
C VAL A 180 -5.48 8.70 32.66
N GLY A 181 -5.26 8.48 33.95
CA GLY A 181 -4.28 9.22 34.72
C GLY A 181 -4.45 8.99 36.22
N ASP A 182 -4.58 10.07 37.00
CA ASP A 182 -5.08 10.01 38.37
C ASP A 182 -6.56 9.56 38.45
N ARG A 183 -7.30 9.76 37.35
CA ARG A 183 -8.71 9.40 37.18
C ARG A 183 -8.94 8.59 35.91
N ILE A 184 -10.14 8.02 35.78
CA ILE A 184 -10.62 7.38 34.55
C ILE A 184 -11.83 8.16 34.05
N LEU A 185 -11.73 8.71 32.84
CA LEU A 185 -12.82 9.41 32.17
C LEU A 185 -13.26 8.62 30.95
N ARG A 186 -14.57 8.66 30.66
CA ARG A 186 -15.17 8.02 29.48
C ARG A 186 -15.94 9.03 28.65
N TRP A 187 -15.69 9.03 27.34
CA TRP A 187 -16.48 9.72 26.34
C TRP A 187 -17.58 8.81 25.81
N ASN A 188 -18.80 9.31 25.76
CA ASN A 188 -19.96 8.60 25.22
C ASN A 188 -20.51 9.20 23.91
N GLY A 189 -19.77 10.13 23.29
CA GLY A 189 -20.21 10.86 22.10
C GLY A 189 -20.95 12.16 22.38
N SER A 190 -21.10 12.55 23.65
CA SER A 190 -21.72 13.82 24.01
C SER A 190 -21.11 14.47 25.24
N ILE A 191 -20.79 13.67 26.27
CA ILE A 191 -20.16 14.16 27.48
C ILE A 191 -19.01 13.24 27.91
N TRP A 192 -18.01 13.85 28.52
CA TRP A 192 -17.05 13.12 29.34
C TRP A 192 -17.63 12.95 30.75
N SER A 193 -17.48 11.77 31.31
CA SER A 193 -17.88 11.48 32.68
C SER A 193 -16.83 10.63 33.37
N GLU A 194 -16.59 10.90 34.66
CA GLU A 194 -15.72 10.09 35.49
C GLU A 194 -16.33 8.70 35.74
N VAL A 195 -15.49 7.67 35.62
CA VAL A 195 -15.81 6.28 35.90
C VAL A 195 -15.01 5.85 37.13
N ALA A 196 -15.64 5.08 38.02
CA ALA A 196 -15.00 4.62 39.23
C ALA A 196 -13.71 3.84 38.93
N SER A 197 -12.60 4.29 39.52
CA SER A 197 -11.33 3.58 39.45
C SER A 197 -11.30 2.41 40.46
N PRO A 198 -10.93 1.19 40.04
CA PRO A 198 -10.72 0.07 40.96
C PRO A 198 -9.42 0.20 41.78
N VAL A 199 -8.60 1.23 41.50
CA VAL A 199 -7.30 1.49 42.14
C VAL A 199 -7.21 2.95 42.63
N PRO A 200 -8.10 3.38 43.55
CA PRO A 200 -8.14 4.78 43.99
C PRO A 200 -6.79 5.22 44.56
N GLY A 201 -6.36 6.43 44.18
CA GLY A 201 -5.08 7.02 44.62
C GLY A 201 -3.84 6.50 43.89
N ASN A 202 -3.97 5.65 42.86
CA ASN A 202 -2.87 5.21 42.02
C ASN A 202 -2.99 5.83 40.62
N THR A 203 -1.85 6.19 40.03
CA THR A 203 -1.77 6.69 38.66
C THR A 203 -1.80 5.53 37.66
N ILE A 204 -2.69 5.65 36.68
CA ILE A 204 -2.78 4.82 35.48
C ILE A 204 -1.95 5.52 34.41
N PHE A 205 -1.02 4.83 33.77
CA PHE A 205 -0.07 5.45 32.85
C PHE A 205 -0.42 5.27 31.38
N GLY A 206 -1.02 4.14 31.02
CA GLY A 206 -1.39 3.84 29.64
C GLY A 206 -2.73 3.11 29.55
N VAL A 207 -3.44 3.34 28.46
CA VAL A 207 -4.72 2.71 28.14
C VAL A 207 -4.72 2.27 26.68
N ASP A 208 -5.31 1.10 26.41
CA ASP A 208 -5.56 0.64 25.05
C ASP A 208 -6.91 -0.10 24.98
N MET A 209 -7.77 0.41 24.13
CA MET A 209 -9.15 0.02 23.91
C MET A 209 -9.24 -0.70 22.56
N LEU A 210 -9.66 -1.97 22.63
CA LEU A 210 -9.92 -2.78 21.44
C LEU A 210 -11.33 -2.56 20.89
N SER A 211 -12.26 -2.20 21.78
CA SER A 211 -13.66 -1.94 21.45
C SER A 211 -14.38 -1.21 22.59
N ALA A 212 -15.64 -0.82 22.39
CA ALA A 212 -16.46 -0.21 23.43
C ALA A 212 -16.66 -1.10 24.68
N THR A 213 -16.37 -2.41 24.57
CA THR A 213 -16.59 -3.40 25.63
C THR A 213 -15.35 -4.19 26.04
N ASP A 214 -14.18 -3.92 25.46
CA ASP A 214 -12.92 -4.58 25.82
C ASP A 214 -11.78 -3.58 25.69
N GLY A 215 -11.04 -3.41 26.79
CA GLY A 215 -9.93 -2.48 26.88
C GLY A 215 -9.10 -2.77 28.12
N TRP A 216 -7.87 -2.28 28.11
CA TRP A 216 -6.85 -2.60 29.09
C TRP A 216 -6.15 -1.33 29.53
N ALA A 217 -5.72 -1.29 30.79
CA ALA A 217 -4.94 -0.17 31.30
C ALA A 217 -3.89 -0.63 32.30
N VAL A 218 -2.80 0.12 32.41
CA VAL A 218 -1.65 -0.24 33.25
C VAL A 218 -1.41 0.79 34.33
N VAL A 219 -1.17 0.29 35.54
CA VAL A 219 -1.04 1.11 36.76
C VAL A 219 0.41 1.09 37.23
N GLY A 220 0.92 2.22 37.69
CA GLY A 220 2.28 2.32 38.23
C GLY A 220 2.55 1.36 39.40
N GLY A 221 1.51 0.94 40.14
CA GLY A 221 1.61 -0.05 41.21
C GLY A 221 1.78 -1.50 40.78
N GLY A 222 1.79 -1.82 39.47
CA GLY A 222 1.90 -3.18 38.96
C GLY A 222 0.56 -3.83 38.55
N GLN A 223 -0.56 -3.16 38.81
CA GLN A 223 -1.89 -3.67 38.42
C GLN A 223 -2.15 -3.51 36.93
N VAL A 224 -2.79 -4.52 36.35
CA VAL A 224 -3.36 -4.49 35.01
C VAL A 224 -4.87 -4.48 35.14
N LEU A 225 -5.50 -3.46 34.58
CA LEU A 225 -6.95 -3.29 34.60
C LEU A 225 -7.55 -3.78 33.29
N ARG A 226 -8.79 -4.29 33.36
CA ARG A 226 -9.58 -4.63 32.18
C ARG A 226 -10.97 -4.05 32.26
N TRP A 227 -11.42 -3.46 31.16
CA TRP A 227 -12.78 -3.01 30.93
C TRP A 227 -13.61 -4.15 30.35
N ASN A 228 -14.78 -4.42 30.93
CA ASN A 228 -15.68 -5.49 30.50
C ASN A 228 -16.97 -4.99 29.82
N GLY A 229 -17.03 -3.70 29.47
CA GLY A 229 -18.25 -3.04 28.98
C GLY A 229 -19.10 -2.35 30.05
N THR A 230 -18.85 -2.62 31.33
CA THR A 230 -19.64 -2.04 32.44
C THR A 230 -18.78 -1.40 33.53
N ALA A 231 -17.66 -2.01 33.91
CA ALA A 231 -16.77 -1.50 34.93
C ALA A 231 -15.31 -1.86 34.62
N TRP A 232 -14.38 -1.01 35.08
CA TRP A 232 -12.97 -1.36 35.17
C TRP A 232 -12.74 -2.25 36.38
N GLN A 233 -11.97 -3.32 36.20
CA GLN A 233 -11.62 -4.24 37.27
C GLN A 233 -10.11 -4.51 37.24
N VAL A 234 -9.52 -4.74 38.41
CA VAL A 234 -8.16 -5.30 38.47
C VAL A 234 -8.23 -6.72 37.91
N PHE A 235 -7.63 -6.93 36.74
CA PHE A 235 -7.58 -8.22 36.08
C PHE A 235 -6.49 -9.11 36.69
N THR A 236 -5.31 -8.53 36.89
CA THR A 236 -4.18 -9.17 37.56
C THR A 236 -3.23 -8.12 38.15
N THR A 237 -2.32 -8.56 39.00
CA THR A 237 -1.18 -7.76 39.46
C THR A 237 0.10 -8.49 39.06
N LEU A 238 0.95 -7.81 38.29
CA LEU A 238 2.22 -8.36 37.83
C LEU A 238 3.29 -8.21 38.92
N SER A 239 4.37 -8.99 38.80
CA SER A 239 5.50 -9.00 39.74
C SER A 239 6.29 -7.68 39.74
N SER A 240 6.24 -6.90 38.66
CA SER A 240 6.94 -5.63 38.51
C SER A 240 6.07 -4.43 38.88
N THR A 241 6.69 -3.40 39.43
CA THR A 241 6.11 -2.06 39.61
C THR A 241 6.59 -1.11 38.51
N GLY A 242 5.83 -0.05 38.25
CA GLY A 242 6.12 0.93 37.22
C GLY A 242 5.67 0.50 35.82
N LEU A 243 4.49 -0.14 35.69
CA LEU A 243 3.90 -0.37 34.36
C LEU A 243 3.58 0.97 33.71
N TYR A 244 3.99 1.13 32.45
CA TYR A 244 4.00 2.45 31.81
C TYR A 244 3.17 2.49 30.53
N ALA A 245 3.41 1.56 29.62
CA ALA A 245 2.71 1.48 28.35
C ALA A 245 2.14 0.08 28.11
N ILE A 246 1.05 0.05 27.37
CA ILE A 246 0.33 -1.14 26.94
C ILE A 246 -0.02 -0.98 25.46
N ASP A 247 0.04 -2.09 24.71
CA ASP A 247 -0.39 -2.15 23.32
C ASP A 247 -1.07 -3.51 23.09
N MET A 248 -2.35 -3.47 22.77
CA MET A 248 -3.23 -4.61 22.57
C MET A 248 -3.50 -4.76 21.08
N VAL A 249 -3.08 -5.90 20.53
CA VAL A 249 -3.35 -6.24 19.12
C VAL A 249 -4.74 -6.87 18.98
N SER A 250 -5.18 -7.60 20.00
CA SER A 250 -6.48 -8.29 20.01
C SER A 250 -6.90 -8.64 21.45
N PRO A 251 -8.14 -9.10 21.66
CA PRO A 251 -8.58 -9.59 22.98
C PRO A 251 -7.71 -10.73 23.55
N THR A 252 -6.97 -11.41 22.69
CA THR A 252 -6.15 -12.57 23.02
C THR A 252 -4.65 -12.31 22.87
N ASP A 253 -4.23 -11.06 22.63
CA ASP A 253 -2.83 -10.79 22.33
C ASP A 253 -2.46 -9.32 22.57
N GLY A 254 -1.41 -9.07 23.35
CA GLY A 254 -1.00 -7.72 23.75
C GLY A 254 0.29 -7.69 24.56
N TRP A 255 0.89 -6.51 24.73
CA TRP A 255 2.17 -6.32 25.38
C TRP A 255 2.12 -5.19 26.40
N ILE A 256 2.87 -5.35 27.48
CA ILE A 256 3.07 -4.33 28.51
C ILE A 256 4.56 -4.15 28.73
N ILE A 257 4.99 -2.91 28.96
CA ILE A 257 6.31 -2.62 29.53
C ILE A 257 6.20 -2.10 30.95
N ALA A 258 7.16 -2.53 31.76
CA ALA A 258 7.41 -2.06 33.11
C ALA A 258 8.78 -1.38 33.15
N GLY A 259 8.84 -0.18 33.73
CA GLY A 259 10.06 0.60 33.85
C GLY A 259 10.09 1.76 32.86
N PHE A 260 10.48 2.94 33.37
CA PHE A 260 10.61 4.14 32.55
C PHE A 260 11.76 5.03 33.05
N THR A 261 12.38 5.74 32.10
CA THR A 261 13.27 6.88 32.39
C THR A 261 12.56 8.16 31.94
N HIS A 262 12.12 8.97 32.90
CA HIS A 262 11.64 10.33 32.62
C HIS A 262 12.82 11.29 32.80
N TRP A 263 13.06 12.17 31.82
CA TRP A 263 14.04 13.27 31.93
C TRP A 263 15.51 12.88 32.19
N GLY A 264 15.90 11.66 31.81
CA GLY A 264 17.27 11.19 32.00
C GLY A 264 17.59 10.71 33.42
N GLU A 265 16.62 10.69 34.33
CA GLU A 265 16.75 10.10 35.66
C GLU A 265 15.86 8.84 35.80
N MET A 266 16.41 7.78 36.41
CA MET A 266 15.71 6.52 36.66
C MET A 266 14.85 6.70 37.90
N TRP A 267 13.53 6.58 37.76
CA TRP A 267 12.64 6.71 38.90
C TRP A 267 12.04 5.37 39.34
N TRP A 268 11.59 4.45 38.48
CA TRP A 268 10.95 3.20 38.94
C TRP A 268 11.01 2.08 37.89
N GLY A 269 11.23 0.83 38.33
CA GLY A 269 10.95 -0.39 37.56
C GLY A 269 12.17 -1.12 36.95
N SER A 270 11.96 -2.39 36.61
CA SER A 270 13.00 -3.35 36.19
C SER A 270 13.06 -3.61 34.67
N GLY A 271 12.43 -2.77 33.84
CA GLY A 271 12.51 -2.87 32.38
C GLY A 271 11.82 -4.10 31.79
N ASN A 272 10.87 -4.73 32.50
CA ASN A 272 10.27 -5.99 32.09
C ASN A 272 9.29 -5.79 30.94
N VAL A 273 9.19 -6.82 30.09
CA VAL A 273 8.16 -6.92 29.05
C VAL A 273 7.25 -8.09 29.41
N TYR A 274 5.95 -7.88 29.31
CA TYR A 274 4.95 -8.92 29.48
C TYR A 274 4.18 -9.11 28.16
N HIS A 275 3.88 -10.36 27.83
CA HIS A 275 3.06 -10.74 26.68
C HIS A 275 1.78 -11.44 27.15
N TRP A 276 0.64 -10.93 26.71
CA TRP A 276 -0.66 -11.56 26.86
C TRP A 276 -0.85 -12.57 25.74
N ASN A 277 -1.02 -13.85 26.10
CA ASN A 277 -1.23 -14.92 25.11
C ASN A 277 -2.71 -15.33 24.93
N GLY A 278 -3.63 -14.55 25.52
CA GLY A 278 -5.06 -14.83 25.54
C GLY A 278 -5.55 -15.59 26.78
N SER A 279 -4.63 -15.99 27.65
CA SER A 279 -4.96 -16.66 28.92
C SER A 279 -4.21 -16.08 30.11
N THR A 280 -2.93 -15.77 29.96
CA THR A 280 -2.07 -15.26 31.02
C THR A 280 -1.11 -14.21 30.49
N TRP A 281 -0.77 -13.23 31.33
CA TRP A 281 0.38 -12.37 31.11
C TRP A 281 1.65 -13.14 31.47
N GLN A 282 2.50 -13.36 30.47
CA GLN A 282 3.78 -14.04 30.63
C GLN A 282 4.90 -13.00 30.61
N GLU A 283 5.71 -12.97 31.67
CA GLU A 283 6.95 -12.21 31.66
C GLU A 283 7.92 -12.81 30.65
N LEU A 284 8.42 -11.99 29.73
CA LEU A 284 9.40 -12.41 28.74
C LEU A 284 10.82 -12.27 29.31
N PRO A 285 11.74 -13.19 28.98
CA PRO A 285 13.12 -13.10 29.43
C PRO A 285 13.74 -11.80 28.94
N ARG A 286 14.21 -10.95 29.86
CA ARG A 286 15.05 -9.80 29.51
C ARG A 286 16.53 -10.19 29.50
N PRO A 287 17.34 -9.66 28.57
CA PRO A 287 18.79 -9.59 28.79
C PRO A 287 19.06 -8.84 30.10
N ALA A 288 20.00 -9.33 30.93
CA ALA A 288 20.36 -8.65 32.16
C ALA A 288 20.83 -7.21 31.86
N ASN A 289 20.31 -6.22 32.60
CA ASN A 289 20.67 -4.79 32.53
C ASN A 289 20.17 -4.01 31.29
N ALA A 290 19.05 -4.43 30.70
CA ALA A 290 18.31 -3.64 29.70
C ALA A 290 17.00 -3.09 30.30
N ASP A 291 16.79 -1.78 30.17
CA ASP A 291 15.56 -1.05 30.51
C ASP A 291 14.76 -0.84 29.23
N VAL A 292 13.51 -1.28 29.14
CA VAL A 292 12.65 -1.04 27.98
C VAL A 292 11.85 0.25 28.20
N ALA A 293 11.91 1.17 27.23
CA ALA A 293 11.31 2.51 27.29
C ALA A 293 10.04 2.65 26.43
N SER A 294 9.89 1.85 25.37
CA SER A 294 8.75 1.92 24.45
C SER A 294 8.54 0.58 23.76
N LEU A 295 7.27 0.27 23.47
CA LEU A 295 6.86 -0.91 22.71
C LEU A 295 5.82 -0.49 21.66
N SER A 296 5.77 -1.21 20.55
CA SER A 296 4.73 -1.01 19.55
C SER A 296 4.54 -2.27 18.71
N MET A 297 3.30 -2.69 18.55
CA MET A 297 2.90 -3.99 18.02
C MET A 297 1.89 -3.80 16.87
N VAL A 298 2.22 -4.31 15.68
CA VAL A 298 1.31 -4.30 14.51
C VAL A 298 0.46 -5.57 14.45
N SER A 299 1.00 -6.66 15.00
CA SER A 299 0.32 -7.94 15.00
C SER A 299 0.89 -8.85 16.07
N LYS A 300 0.29 -10.04 16.20
CA LYS A 300 0.79 -11.11 17.03
C LYS A 300 2.23 -11.53 16.75
N SER A 301 2.64 -11.37 15.50
CA SER A 301 3.92 -11.82 14.99
C SER A 301 4.89 -10.68 14.69
N ALA A 302 4.45 -9.43 14.83
CA ALA A 302 5.20 -8.28 14.40
C ALA A 302 5.03 -7.13 15.39
N GLY A 303 6.14 -6.79 16.02
CA GLY A 303 6.27 -5.61 16.84
C GLY A 303 7.66 -5.51 17.41
N TRP A 304 7.93 -4.39 18.07
CA TRP A 304 9.24 -4.07 18.60
C TRP A 304 9.14 -3.49 19.99
N ALA A 305 10.21 -3.65 20.77
CA ALA A 305 10.43 -2.97 22.03
C ALA A 305 11.84 -2.38 22.02
N VAL A 306 12.02 -1.19 22.59
CA VAL A 306 13.31 -0.48 22.64
C VAL A 306 13.57 0.13 23.99
N GLY A 307 14.86 0.37 24.27
CA GLY A 307 15.33 0.65 25.61
C GLY A 307 16.77 1.14 25.73
N ALA A 308 17.26 1.26 26.97
CA ALA A 308 18.63 1.63 27.34
C ALA A 308 19.34 0.47 28.10
N GLY A 309 20.67 0.42 28.09
CA GLY A 309 21.43 -0.55 28.89
C GLY A 309 22.83 -0.08 29.28
N ALA A 310 23.30 -0.47 30.47
CA ALA A 310 24.65 -0.16 30.96
C ALA A 310 25.62 -1.33 30.72
N SER A 311 26.72 -1.05 30.00
CA SER A 311 27.95 -1.86 29.82
C SER A 311 28.11 -2.63 28.49
N PRO A 312 29.32 -2.62 27.89
CA PRO A 312 29.59 -3.14 26.55
C PRO A 312 30.11 -4.57 26.65
N ASP A 313 29.24 -5.57 26.56
CA ASP A 313 29.58 -6.89 26.03
C ASP A 313 28.35 -7.77 26.13
N LEU A 314 27.81 -8.22 24.99
CA LEU A 314 27.32 -9.57 24.76
C LEU A 314 26.73 -9.68 23.33
N ARG A 315 27.34 -10.57 22.55
CA ARG A 315 26.99 -10.90 21.16
C ARG A 315 25.89 -11.97 21.12
N TYR A 316 24.91 -11.79 20.24
CA TYR A 316 24.62 -12.79 19.20
C TYR A 316 24.10 -12.10 17.94
N VAL A 317 24.49 -12.64 16.78
CA VAL A 317 24.43 -12.04 15.44
C VAL A 317 23.46 -12.83 14.57
N GLU A 318 22.57 -12.14 13.85
CA GLU A 318 22.48 -12.26 12.39
C GLU A 318 21.86 -10.99 11.78
N GLY A 319 22.74 -10.10 11.33
CA GLY A 319 22.48 -8.82 10.65
C GLY A 319 23.77 -8.00 10.60
N PRO A 320 24.07 -7.26 9.51
CA PRO A 320 25.35 -6.57 9.36
C PRO A 320 25.54 -5.52 10.46
N ASN A 321 26.63 -5.68 11.20
CA ASN A 321 27.01 -4.92 12.39
C ASN A 321 26.86 -3.40 12.25
N LEU A 322 25.97 -2.81 13.04
CA LEU A 322 26.06 -1.40 13.46
C LEU A 322 26.55 -1.22 14.91
N GLY A 323 27.02 -2.28 15.58
CA GLY A 323 27.67 -2.18 16.89
C GLY A 323 26.75 -1.76 18.06
N PHE A 324 25.45 -2.05 17.98
CA PHE A 324 24.49 -1.73 19.04
C PHE A 324 24.24 -2.93 19.96
N SER A 325 24.38 -2.72 21.26
CA SER A 325 23.85 -3.59 22.31
C SER A 325 22.45 -3.09 22.68
N GLY A 326 21.37 -3.77 22.26
CA GLY A 326 20.02 -3.40 22.74
C GLY A 326 18.81 -3.67 21.85
N LEU A 327 18.74 -4.79 21.14
CA LEU A 327 17.50 -5.21 20.44
C LEU A 327 17.27 -6.70 20.66
N TYR A 328 16.36 -7.07 21.58
CA TYR A 328 15.98 -8.47 21.77
C TYR A 328 14.52 -8.58 22.21
N LEU A 329 13.64 -8.85 21.25
CA LEU A 329 12.51 -9.76 21.43
C LEU A 329 12.51 -10.71 20.22
N PRO A 330 12.24 -12.02 20.39
CA PRO A 330 12.08 -12.90 19.25
C PRO A 330 10.90 -12.39 18.43
N VAL A 331 11.17 -11.98 17.19
CA VAL A 331 10.14 -11.88 16.17
C VAL A 331 9.50 -13.26 16.10
N VAL A 332 8.33 -13.45 16.71
CA VAL A 332 7.51 -14.64 16.43
C VAL A 332 6.97 -14.44 15.03
N SER A 333 7.81 -14.55 14.01
CA SER A 333 7.44 -14.39 12.61
C SER A 333 6.52 -15.54 12.20
N GLY A 334 5.23 -15.40 12.51
CA GLY A 334 4.19 -16.02 11.71
C GLY A 334 4.24 -15.42 10.30
N PRO A 335 4.08 -16.21 9.23
CA PRO A 335 4.03 -15.67 7.87
C PRO A 335 2.95 -14.59 7.79
N PRO A 336 3.16 -13.49 7.04
CA PRO A 336 2.17 -12.42 6.96
C PRO A 336 0.84 -12.99 6.42
N PRO A 337 -0.31 -12.47 6.87
CA PRO A 337 -1.59 -13.00 6.46
C PRO A 337 -1.74 -12.90 4.95
N THR A 338 -2.34 -13.93 4.36
CA THR A 338 -2.53 -14.02 2.93
C THR A 338 -3.98 -13.73 2.56
N LEU A 339 -4.15 -13.09 1.42
CA LEU A 339 -5.42 -12.89 0.77
C LEU A 339 -5.40 -13.67 -0.54
N SER A 340 -6.29 -14.65 -0.70
CA SER A 340 -6.28 -15.54 -1.84
C SER A 340 -7.66 -15.82 -2.40
N GLY A 341 -7.69 -16.16 -3.68
CA GLY A 341 -8.92 -16.46 -4.40
C GLY A 341 -8.65 -16.99 -5.79
N ARG A 342 -9.73 -17.12 -6.55
CA ARG A 342 -9.72 -17.61 -7.92
C ARG A 342 -10.67 -16.81 -8.80
N VAL A 343 -10.23 -16.50 -10.02
CA VAL A 343 -11.05 -15.89 -11.07
C VAL A 343 -11.45 -16.94 -12.09
N THR A 344 -12.75 -17.08 -12.37
CA THR A 344 -13.27 -18.17 -13.22
C THR A 344 -14.30 -17.72 -14.26
N ASN A 345 -14.42 -18.46 -15.35
CA ASN A 345 -15.52 -18.39 -16.30
C ASN A 345 -16.13 -19.79 -16.45
N GLY A 346 -17.39 -19.96 -16.02
CA GLY A 346 -18.06 -21.26 -16.04
C GLY A 346 -17.32 -22.38 -15.27
N GLY A 347 -16.50 -22.02 -14.26
CA GLY A 347 -15.66 -22.94 -13.50
C GLY A 347 -14.23 -23.11 -14.03
N THR A 348 -13.95 -22.71 -15.26
CA THR A 348 -12.61 -22.70 -15.86
C THR A 348 -11.81 -21.49 -15.37
N GLY A 349 -10.51 -21.68 -15.11
CA GLY A 349 -9.63 -20.61 -14.61
C GLY A 349 -9.38 -19.52 -15.66
N VAL A 350 -9.33 -18.26 -15.23
CA VAL A 350 -9.03 -17.12 -16.09
C VAL A 350 -7.68 -16.52 -15.70
N ALA A 351 -6.68 -16.73 -16.55
CA ALA A 351 -5.35 -16.17 -16.38
C ALA A 351 -5.28 -14.67 -16.70
N SER A 352 -4.18 -14.03 -16.31
CA SER A 352 -3.86 -12.65 -16.71
C SER A 352 -4.89 -11.61 -16.24
N VAL A 353 -5.57 -11.87 -15.13
CA VAL A 353 -6.42 -10.89 -14.44
C VAL A 353 -5.59 -10.24 -13.35
N THR A 354 -5.49 -8.91 -13.37
CA THR A 354 -4.82 -8.15 -12.32
C THR A 354 -5.77 -7.96 -11.16
N VAL A 355 -5.43 -8.51 -9.99
CA VAL A 355 -6.17 -8.30 -8.75
C VAL A 355 -5.45 -7.26 -7.92
N THR A 356 -6.10 -6.12 -7.69
CA THR A 356 -5.56 -4.99 -6.93
C THR A 356 -6.30 -4.85 -5.61
N VAL A 357 -5.58 -4.51 -4.53
CA VAL A 357 -6.17 -4.16 -3.24
C VAL A 357 -5.99 -2.66 -2.93
N THR A 358 -6.82 -2.11 -2.05
CA THR A 358 -6.59 -0.77 -1.47
C THR A 358 -5.17 -0.67 -0.89
N GLY A 359 -4.48 0.44 -1.15
CA GLY A 359 -3.04 0.58 -0.89
C GLY A 359 -2.13 0.21 -2.08
N GLY A 360 -2.68 -0.27 -3.20
CA GLY A 360 -1.98 -0.37 -4.48
C GLY A 360 -1.21 -1.67 -4.73
N LYS A 361 -1.14 -2.59 -3.77
CA LYS A 361 -0.58 -3.94 -3.98
C LYS A 361 -1.44 -4.70 -5.01
N GLN A 362 -0.79 -5.42 -5.92
CA GLN A 362 -1.44 -6.15 -7.00
C GLN A 362 -0.77 -7.49 -7.31
N VAL A 363 -1.54 -8.44 -7.84
CA VAL A 363 -1.06 -9.75 -8.32
C VAL A 363 -1.81 -10.12 -9.60
N VAL A 364 -1.19 -10.94 -10.46
CA VAL A 364 -1.81 -11.44 -11.69
C VAL A 364 -2.18 -12.91 -11.51
N THR A 365 -3.38 -13.30 -11.95
CA THR A 365 -3.82 -14.70 -11.88
C THR A 365 -2.98 -15.63 -12.75
N ASP A 366 -2.74 -16.83 -12.26
CA ASP A 366 -2.07 -17.92 -12.99
C ASP A 366 -2.97 -18.55 -14.07
N ALA A 367 -2.45 -19.56 -14.79
CA ALA A 367 -3.16 -20.28 -15.84
C ALA A 367 -4.48 -20.94 -15.35
N GLN A 368 -4.57 -21.26 -14.07
CA GLN A 368 -5.71 -21.88 -13.42
C GLN A 368 -6.63 -20.85 -12.74
N GLY A 369 -6.31 -19.56 -12.84
CA GLY A 369 -7.07 -18.44 -12.31
C GLY A 369 -6.81 -18.12 -10.84
N TYR A 370 -5.85 -18.77 -10.18
CA TYR A 370 -5.55 -18.53 -8.77
C TYR A 370 -4.70 -17.26 -8.59
N TYR A 371 -4.90 -16.63 -7.44
CA TYR A 371 -4.06 -15.53 -7.00
C TYR A 371 -3.90 -15.56 -5.47
N THR A 372 -2.74 -15.09 -5.01
CA THR A 372 -2.43 -14.93 -3.59
C THR A 372 -1.62 -13.65 -3.39
N LEU A 373 -2.04 -12.82 -2.45
CA LEU A 373 -1.33 -11.64 -1.98
C LEU A 373 -0.91 -11.86 -0.53
N THR A 374 0.34 -11.51 -0.22
CA THR A 374 0.82 -11.40 1.16
C THR A 374 0.66 -9.94 1.58
N LEU A 375 -0.19 -9.70 2.58
CA LEU A 375 -0.63 -8.35 2.96
C LEU A 375 -0.37 -8.11 4.44
N ASP A 376 -0.25 -6.83 4.79
CA ASP A 376 -0.20 -6.39 6.18
C ASP A 376 -1.62 -6.47 6.80
N PRO A 377 -1.76 -6.52 8.13
CA PRO A 377 -3.06 -6.35 8.78
C PRO A 377 -3.80 -5.10 8.27
N GLY A 378 -5.11 -5.19 8.08
CA GLY A 378 -5.93 -4.09 7.59
C GLY A 378 -7.17 -4.55 6.84
N ALA A 379 -8.07 -3.60 6.59
CA ALA A 379 -9.23 -3.78 5.74
C ALA A 379 -8.89 -3.48 4.28
N TYR A 380 -9.19 -4.43 3.39
CA TYR A 380 -8.88 -4.33 1.97
C TYR A 380 -10.13 -4.38 1.11
N THR A 381 -10.21 -3.49 0.12
CA THR A 381 -11.12 -3.65 -1.04
C THR A 381 -10.36 -4.26 -2.20
N ILE A 382 -10.83 -5.38 -2.69
CA ILE A 382 -10.21 -6.24 -3.70
C ILE A 382 -10.94 -6.01 -5.03
N THR A 383 -10.20 -5.64 -6.09
CA THR A 383 -10.76 -5.31 -7.40
C THR A 383 -10.02 -6.08 -8.51
N PRO A 384 -10.70 -6.98 -9.24
CA PRO A 384 -10.13 -7.62 -10.42
C PRO A 384 -10.27 -6.70 -11.64
N THR A 385 -9.21 -6.62 -12.45
CA THR A 385 -9.18 -5.80 -13.66
C THR A 385 -8.50 -6.57 -14.80
N ARG A 386 -9.14 -6.52 -15.96
CA ARG A 386 -8.58 -6.96 -17.24
C ARG A 386 -9.29 -6.19 -18.35
N PRO A 387 -8.59 -5.51 -19.27
CA PRO A 387 -9.22 -4.72 -20.32
C PRO A 387 -10.26 -5.53 -21.11
N GLY A 388 -11.47 -4.99 -21.27
CA GLY A 388 -12.57 -5.63 -21.99
C GLY A 388 -13.38 -6.66 -21.19
N PHE A 389 -12.92 -7.07 -20.01
CA PHE A 389 -13.61 -8.02 -19.15
C PHE A 389 -14.52 -7.32 -18.14
N THR A 390 -15.59 -8.00 -17.75
CA THR A 390 -16.45 -7.61 -16.63
C THR A 390 -16.46 -8.74 -15.61
N PHE A 391 -16.38 -8.38 -14.33
CA PHE A 391 -16.27 -9.34 -13.22
C PHE A 391 -17.44 -9.22 -12.25
N SER A 392 -17.82 -10.35 -11.66
CA SER A 392 -18.87 -10.46 -10.65
C SER A 392 -18.34 -11.24 -9.43
N PRO A 393 -18.44 -10.69 -8.20
CA PRO A 393 -18.79 -9.30 -7.92
C PRO A 393 -17.73 -8.32 -8.51
N ALA A 394 -18.07 -7.03 -8.64
CA ALA A 394 -17.10 -6.05 -9.16
C ALA A 394 -15.94 -5.79 -8.16
N THR A 395 -16.24 -5.89 -6.86
CA THR A 395 -15.26 -5.80 -5.77
C THR A 395 -15.63 -6.76 -4.64
N ARG A 396 -14.67 -7.06 -3.77
CA ARG A 396 -14.88 -7.74 -2.48
C ARG A 396 -14.16 -7.00 -1.37
N THR A 397 -14.56 -7.23 -0.11
CA THR A 397 -13.87 -6.70 1.06
C THR A 397 -13.38 -7.82 1.96
N ALA A 398 -12.20 -7.67 2.55
CA ALA A 398 -11.64 -8.60 3.53
C ALA A 398 -10.81 -7.85 4.59
N THR A 399 -10.90 -8.28 5.84
CA THR A 399 -10.10 -7.74 6.95
C THR A 399 -9.07 -8.79 7.36
N LEU A 400 -7.81 -8.39 7.44
CA LEU A 400 -6.70 -9.23 7.90
C LEU A 400 -6.13 -8.68 9.21
N PRO A 401 -5.62 -9.55 10.10
CA PRO A 401 -5.76 -11.01 10.13
C PRO A 401 -7.18 -11.47 10.55
N PRO A 402 -7.53 -12.78 10.37
CA PRO A 402 -6.73 -13.88 9.83
C PRO A 402 -6.62 -13.84 8.29
N SER A 403 -5.77 -14.70 7.70
CA SER A 403 -5.70 -14.87 6.24
C SER A 403 -7.09 -15.10 5.63
N ALA A 404 -7.39 -14.38 4.55
CA ALA A 404 -8.69 -14.41 3.87
C ALA A 404 -8.59 -15.21 2.56
N ALA A 405 -9.08 -16.44 2.57
CA ALA A 405 -9.19 -17.28 1.38
C ALA A 405 -10.53 -17.08 0.65
N SER A 406 -10.68 -17.72 -0.52
CA SER A 406 -11.94 -17.79 -1.28
C SER A 406 -12.52 -16.43 -1.69
N GLN A 407 -11.65 -15.44 -1.91
CA GLN A 407 -12.04 -14.14 -2.46
C GLN A 407 -12.27 -14.25 -3.97
N ASN A 408 -13.27 -15.04 -4.36
CA ASN A 408 -13.42 -15.47 -5.74
C ASN A 408 -14.20 -14.45 -6.58
N PHE A 409 -13.87 -14.42 -7.87
CA PHE A 409 -14.55 -13.63 -8.89
C PHE A 409 -14.94 -14.52 -10.07
N THR A 410 -16.02 -14.14 -10.76
CA THR A 410 -16.45 -14.78 -12.00
C THR A 410 -16.50 -13.78 -13.13
N THR A 411 -16.36 -14.25 -14.37
CA THR A 411 -16.58 -13.47 -15.59
C THR A 411 -17.29 -14.34 -16.63
N THR A 412 -18.03 -13.72 -17.54
CA THR A 412 -18.61 -14.39 -18.73
C THR A 412 -17.78 -14.12 -19.98
N CYS A 413 -16.63 -13.45 -19.83
CA CYS A 413 -15.75 -13.09 -20.93
C CYS A 413 -14.59 -14.11 -21.11
N THR A 414 -14.17 -14.31 -22.35
CA THR A 414 -12.99 -15.09 -22.73
C THR A 414 -12.08 -14.28 -23.65
N GLU A 415 -10.78 -14.57 -23.60
CA GLU A 415 -9.81 -14.09 -24.58
C GLU A 415 -9.67 -15.17 -25.66
N ALA A 416 -9.99 -14.83 -26.90
CA ALA A 416 -10.00 -15.78 -28.02
C ALA A 416 -8.67 -15.84 -28.75
N LEU A 417 -7.80 -14.83 -28.60
CA LEU A 417 -6.46 -14.84 -29.18
C LEU A 417 -5.44 -15.38 -28.17
N VAL A 418 -4.53 -16.22 -28.67
CA VAL A 418 -3.34 -16.63 -27.95
C VAL A 418 -2.21 -15.67 -28.30
N ASN A 419 -1.33 -15.39 -27.33
CA ASN A 419 -0.10 -14.64 -27.58
C ASN A 419 -0.34 -13.22 -28.16
N GLY A 420 -1.35 -12.52 -27.65
CA GLY A 420 -1.72 -11.18 -28.12
C GLY A 420 -0.66 -10.09 -27.89
N GLY A 421 0.11 -10.22 -26.81
CA GLY A 421 1.29 -9.37 -26.53
C GLY A 421 2.61 -9.93 -27.08
N PHE A 422 2.57 -11.00 -27.89
CA PHE A 422 3.75 -11.51 -28.61
C PHE A 422 4.94 -11.98 -27.77
N GLU A 423 4.72 -12.27 -26.49
CA GLU A 423 5.74 -12.73 -25.54
C GLU A 423 6.08 -14.23 -25.63
N SER A 424 5.33 -15.01 -26.41
CA SER A 424 5.68 -16.38 -26.82
C SER A 424 5.81 -16.49 -28.35
N SER A 425 6.11 -17.68 -28.88
CA SER A 425 6.13 -17.92 -30.34
C SER A 425 4.94 -18.78 -30.81
N ALA A 426 3.94 -18.97 -29.94
CA ALA A 426 2.75 -19.76 -30.23
C ALA A 426 1.60 -18.90 -30.77
N GLY A 427 0.60 -19.55 -31.37
CA GLY A 427 -0.70 -18.94 -31.74
C GLY A 427 -0.73 -18.24 -33.10
N TRP A 428 0.32 -17.51 -33.48
CA TRP A 428 0.38 -16.79 -34.76
C TRP A 428 1.13 -17.59 -35.83
N GLU A 429 0.51 -17.73 -36.99
CA GLU A 429 1.13 -18.30 -38.19
C GLU A 429 1.86 -17.19 -38.97
N LEU A 430 3.13 -17.43 -39.30
CA LEU A 430 4.01 -16.51 -40.02
C LEU A 430 4.45 -17.16 -41.34
N PRO A 431 3.82 -16.83 -42.47
CA PRO A 431 4.16 -17.42 -43.76
C PRO A 431 5.54 -16.99 -44.22
N VAL A 432 6.27 -17.93 -44.82
CA VAL A 432 7.55 -17.65 -45.45
C VAL A 432 7.32 -16.81 -46.70
N THR A 433 7.86 -15.60 -46.70
CA THR A 433 7.87 -14.69 -47.84
C THR A 433 9.25 -14.05 -47.99
N THR A 434 9.46 -13.25 -49.05
CA THR A 434 10.68 -12.48 -49.26
C THR A 434 11.07 -11.66 -48.03
N TYR A 435 10.08 -11.18 -47.26
CA TYR A 435 10.27 -10.49 -45.99
C TYR A 435 9.28 -11.01 -44.94
N THR A 436 9.58 -12.21 -44.44
CA THR A 436 8.73 -12.92 -43.46
C THR A 436 8.53 -12.09 -42.19
N ALA A 437 7.29 -12.01 -41.70
CA ALA A 437 6.97 -11.40 -40.41
C ALA A 437 7.75 -12.06 -39.27
N ASN A 438 8.06 -11.33 -38.20
CA ASN A 438 8.80 -11.90 -37.08
C ASN A 438 8.51 -11.19 -35.76
N TYR A 439 8.72 -11.90 -34.67
CA TYR A 439 8.76 -11.33 -33.33
C TYR A 439 10.04 -10.49 -33.17
N THR A 440 9.94 -9.31 -32.57
CA THR A 440 11.07 -8.38 -32.44
C THR A 440 11.11 -7.72 -31.06
N THR A 441 12.30 -7.34 -30.62
CA THR A 441 12.53 -6.57 -29.39
C THR A 441 12.76 -5.08 -29.66
N SER A 442 12.88 -4.66 -30.93
CA SER A 442 13.32 -3.33 -31.35
C SER A 442 12.32 -2.23 -31.02
N VAL A 443 11.08 -2.35 -31.49
CA VAL A 443 9.98 -1.41 -31.21
C VAL A 443 8.86 -2.22 -30.60
N LYS A 444 8.53 -1.91 -29.35
CA LYS A 444 7.50 -2.61 -28.57
C LYS A 444 6.73 -1.61 -27.72
N ARG A 445 5.50 -1.96 -27.37
CA ARG A 445 4.61 -1.14 -26.57
C ARG A 445 4.61 -1.63 -25.13
N SER A 446 4.38 -2.92 -24.94
CA SER A 446 4.38 -3.57 -23.64
C SER A 446 5.36 -4.76 -23.67
N GLY A 447 5.66 -5.35 -22.51
CA GLY A 447 6.48 -6.55 -22.45
C GLY A 447 7.89 -6.41 -23.06
N SER A 448 8.39 -7.51 -23.63
CA SER A 448 9.72 -7.62 -24.22
C SER A 448 9.70 -7.74 -25.74
N ARG A 449 8.57 -8.07 -26.36
CA ARG A 449 8.47 -8.28 -27.81
C ARG A 449 7.20 -7.69 -28.41
N SER A 450 7.25 -7.44 -29.71
CA SER A 450 6.09 -7.13 -30.54
C SER A 450 6.14 -7.93 -31.85
N MET A 451 5.08 -7.89 -32.65
CA MET A 451 5.06 -8.45 -33.99
C MET A 451 5.52 -7.40 -35.01
N ARG A 452 6.53 -7.71 -35.81
CA ARG A 452 6.96 -6.92 -36.97
C ARG A 452 6.44 -7.54 -38.25
N VAL A 453 5.65 -6.78 -38.99
CA VAL A 453 5.20 -7.11 -40.35
C VAL A 453 5.66 -6.02 -41.32
N GLY A 454 6.07 -6.41 -42.51
CA GLY A 454 6.66 -5.52 -43.52
C GLY A 454 8.11 -5.16 -43.21
N ILE A 455 8.66 -4.25 -44.00
CA ILE A 455 10.09 -3.90 -44.02
C ILE A 455 10.32 -2.64 -43.18
N THR A 456 11.21 -2.72 -42.19
CA THR A 456 11.49 -1.60 -41.26
C THR A 456 12.94 -1.09 -41.37
N SER A 457 13.85 -1.85 -41.97
CA SER A 457 15.27 -1.56 -42.23
C SER A 457 15.45 -0.45 -43.29
N SER A 458 16.41 0.45 -43.11
CA SER A 458 16.59 1.68 -43.94
C SER A 458 17.26 1.51 -45.29
N GLY A 459 17.65 0.29 -45.67
CA GLY A 459 18.33 0.01 -46.94
C GLY A 459 17.69 -1.10 -47.78
N GLU A 460 16.49 -1.53 -47.42
CA GLU A 460 15.77 -2.60 -48.12
C GLU A 460 14.45 -2.04 -48.63
N ASP A 461 14.14 -2.33 -49.91
CA ASP A 461 12.85 -2.08 -50.53
C ASP A 461 12.65 -3.19 -51.57
N VAL A 462 11.82 -4.18 -51.24
CA VAL A 462 11.63 -5.38 -52.05
C VAL A 462 10.16 -5.76 -52.11
N TYR A 463 9.74 -6.29 -53.25
CA TYR A 463 8.38 -6.80 -53.40
C TYR A 463 8.13 -7.92 -52.38
N SER A 464 7.18 -7.71 -51.47
CA SER A 464 6.85 -8.67 -50.43
C SER A 464 5.44 -8.51 -49.89
N TYR A 465 4.85 -9.64 -49.51
CA TYR A 465 3.75 -9.69 -48.56
C TYR A 465 4.33 -10.15 -47.24
N SER A 466 4.12 -9.40 -46.17
CA SER A 466 4.56 -9.79 -44.84
C SER A 466 3.33 -9.85 -43.95
N SER A 467 3.02 -11.02 -43.41
CA SER A 467 1.76 -11.22 -42.69
C SER A 467 1.94 -12.12 -41.47
N ALA A 468 1.07 -11.90 -40.49
CA ALA A 468 0.86 -12.77 -39.35
C ALA A 468 -0.64 -12.96 -39.18
N TRP A 469 -1.10 -14.19 -38.96
CA TRP A 469 -2.52 -14.44 -38.74
C TRP A 469 -2.80 -15.48 -37.67
N GLN A 470 -4.00 -15.39 -37.09
CA GLN A 470 -4.50 -16.35 -36.12
C GLN A 470 -5.99 -16.60 -36.32
N LYS A 471 -6.40 -17.85 -36.19
CA LYS A 471 -7.80 -18.27 -36.30
C LYS A 471 -8.52 -18.04 -34.97
N ILE A 472 -9.71 -17.46 -35.03
CA ILE A 472 -10.60 -17.28 -33.88
C ILE A 472 -12.00 -17.80 -34.21
N THR A 473 -12.73 -18.23 -33.18
CA THR A 473 -14.14 -18.59 -33.29
C THR A 473 -14.96 -17.73 -32.36
N ILE A 474 -15.98 -17.05 -32.89
CA ILE A 474 -16.95 -16.30 -32.09
C ILE A 474 -18.17 -17.18 -31.87
N PRO A 475 -18.47 -17.63 -30.63
CA PRO A 475 -19.65 -18.44 -30.33
C PRO A 475 -20.96 -17.77 -30.78
N ALA A 476 -21.94 -18.57 -31.17
CA ALA A 476 -23.24 -18.08 -31.62
C ALA A 476 -24.03 -17.35 -30.51
N ASP A 477 -23.76 -17.68 -29.25
CA ASP A 477 -24.36 -17.06 -28.07
C ASP A 477 -23.60 -15.83 -27.56
N ALA A 478 -22.53 -15.40 -28.23
CA ALA A 478 -21.76 -14.22 -27.85
C ALA A 478 -22.64 -12.96 -27.88
N LYS A 479 -22.66 -12.21 -26.78
CA LYS A 479 -23.35 -10.92 -26.67
C LYS A 479 -22.48 -9.75 -27.09
N ARG A 480 -21.17 -9.90 -26.91
CA ARG A 480 -20.17 -8.91 -27.27
C ARG A 480 -18.90 -9.60 -27.74
N ALA A 481 -18.35 -9.17 -28.87
CA ALA A 481 -17.04 -9.62 -29.36
C ALA A 481 -16.24 -8.38 -29.79
N LYS A 482 -15.09 -8.13 -29.16
CA LYS A 482 -14.29 -6.91 -29.40
C LYS A 482 -12.84 -7.25 -29.68
N LEU A 483 -12.35 -6.84 -30.84
CA LEU A 483 -10.94 -6.88 -31.19
C LEU A 483 -10.30 -5.53 -30.82
N ASN A 484 -9.21 -5.54 -30.06
CA ASN A 484 -8.36 -4.37 -29.83
C ASN A 484 -6.91 -4.70 -30.20
N LEU A 485 -6.17 -3.70 -30.65
CA LEU A 485 -4.75 -3.82 -30.97
C LEU A 485 -4.07 -2.46 -31.01
N TRP A 486 -2.75 -2.46 -30.92
CA TRP A 486 -1.92 -1.29 -31.12
C TRP A 486 -1.05 -1.44 -32.36
N LEU A 487 -1.02 -0.39 -33.18
CA LEU A 487 -0.20 -0.34 -34.40
C LEU A 487 0.82 0.79 -34.29
N TYR A 488 2.05 0.52 -34.70
CA TYR A 488 3.12 1.49 -34.91
C TYR A 488 3.52 1.47 -36.40
N PRO A 489 2.96 2.37 -37.21
CA PRO A 489 3.16 2.33 -38.66
C PRO A 489 4.43 3.08 -39.10
N LEU A 490 5.14 2.50 -40.07
CA LEU A 490 6.33 3.04 -40.71
C LEU A 490 6.18 2.97 -42.24
N SER A 491 6.49 4.05 -42.94
CA SER A 491 6.54 4.05 -44.41
C SER A 491 7.53 5.10 -44.90
N ARG A 492 8.39 4.73 -45.84
CA ARG A 492 9.31 5.65 -46.51
C ARG A 492 8.83 6.09 -47.88
N GLU A 493 7.72 5.54 -48.34
CA GLU A 493 7.12 5.88 -49.61
C GLU A 493 6.51 7.30 -49.57
N SER A 494 6.81 8.11 -50.58
CA SER A 494 6.26 9.46 -50.69
C SER A 494 4.75 9.43 -50.92
N GLY A 495 3.96 10.07 -50.04
CA GLY A 495 2.50 10.18 -50.18
C GLY A 495 1.66 9.46 -49.12
N ALA A 496 2.22 9.23 -47.93
CA ALA A 496 1.53 8.67 -46.76
C ALA A 496 0.19 9.39 -46.49
N THR A 497 -0.91 8.77 -46.92
CA THR A 497 -2.28 9.27 -46.73
C THR A 497 -3.08 8.18 -46.02
N ASN A 498 -3.90 8.59 -45.06
CA ASN A 498 -4.83 7.71 -44.37
C ASN A 498 -5.95 7.35 -45.36
N PHE A 499 -5.96 6.12 -45.87
CA PHE A 499 -7.15 5.62 -46.57
C PHE A 499 -8.27 5.43 -45.53
N PRO A 500 -9.51 5.86 -45.80
CA PRO A 500 -10.63 5.55 -44.91
C PRO A 500 -10.89 4.04 -44.92
N PRO A 501 -11.29 3.43 -43.78
CA PRO A 501 -11.61 2.01 -43.71
C PRO A 501 -12.70 1.65 -44.72
N ARG A 502 -12.40 0.72 -45.62
CA ARG A 502 -13.34 0.26 -46.64
C ARG A 502 -14.20 -0.89 -46.08
N SER A 503 -15.37 -0.55 -45.54
CA SER A 503 -16.40 -1.55 -45.25
C SER A 503 -16.91 -2.11 -46.58
N VAL A 504 -16.57 -3.35 -46.93
CA VAL A 504 -17.23 -4.04 -48.04
C VAL A 504 -18.66 -4.33 -47.59
N SER A 505 -19.62 -3.54 -48.08
CA SER A 505 -21.04 -3.76 -47.82
C SER A 505 -21.44 -5.16 -48.29
N ARG A 506 -22.18 -5.89 -47.44
CA ARG A 506 -22.80 -7.19 -47.73
C ARG A 506 -23.32 -7.28 -49.17
N SER A 507 -22.74 -8.17 -49.99
CA SER A 507 -23.44 -8.77 -51.13
C SER A 507 -23.27 -10.29 -51.07
N PRO A 508 -24.37 -11.07 -51.04
CA PRO A 508 -24.35 -12.53 -51.01
C PRO A 508 -24.24 -13.12 -52.43
N ASP A 509 -23.18 -12.76 -53.16
CA ASP A 509 -22.95 -13.32 -54.51
C ASP A 509 -21.81 -14.36 -54.46
N PRO A 510 -22.08 -15.65 -54.75
CA PRO A 510 -21.08 -16.71 -54.74
C PRO A 510 -20.13 -16.71 -55.96
N LEU A 511 -20.21 -15.74 -56.87
CA LEU A 511 -19.41 -15.69 -58.11
C LEU A 511 -18.50 -14.46 -58.24
N LYS A 512 -17.77 -14.09 -57.17
CA LYS A 512 -16.55 -13.27 -57.28
C LYS A 512 -15.34 -13.97 -56.70
N GLY A 513 -14.98 -15.07 -57.36
CA GLY A 513 -13.61 -15.56 -57.37
C GLY A 513 -12.75 -14.57 -58.17
N LEU A 514 -11.60 -14.21 -57.58
CA LEU A 514 -10.54 -13.36 -58.14
C LEU A 514 -10.96 -11.90 -58.37
N ASP A 515 -10.51 -11.03 -57.45
CA ASP A 515 -9.86 -9.80 -57.90
C ASP A 515 -8.59 -9.58 -57.07
N ARG A 516 -7.49 -10.07 -57.64
CA ARG A 516 -6.19 -9.39 -57.57
C ARG A 516 -6.26 -7.95 -58.16
N GLU A 517 -7.41 -7.47 -58.62
CA GLU A 517 -7.54 -6.28 -59.47
C GLU A 517 -8.04 -4.99 -58.78
N ARG A 518 -7.95 -4.86 -57.44
CA ARG A 518 -8.00 -3.52 -56.79
C ARG A 518 -7.02 -3.28 -55.62
N MET A 519 -6.03 -4.15 -55.39
CA MET A 519 -4.83 -3.83 -54.57
C MET A 519 -3.73 -3.15 -55.40
N SER A 520 -4.14 -2.41 -56.42
CA SER A 520 -3.30 -1.72 -57.39
C SER A 520 -4.07 -0.45 -57.72
N MET A 521 -3.49 0.73 -57.52
CA MET A 521 -2.34 1.11 -58.31
C MET A 521 -1.25 1.83 -57.50
N TYR A 522 -0.15 1.08 -57.29
CA TYR A 522 1.25 1.50 -57.11
C TYR A 522 1.65 2.12 -55.77
N SER A 523 1.28 1.48 -54.67
CA SER A 523 1.89 1.85 -53.39
C SER A 523 1.84 0.76 -52.35
N ASP A 524 2.74 0.85 -51.40
CA ASP A 524 2.77 0.06 -50.20
C ASP A 524 1.51 0.27 -49.33
N VAL A 525 1.12 -0.76 -48.58
CA VAL A 525 -0.05 -0.68 -47.67
C VAL A 525 0.12 -1.52 -46.41
N GLN A 526 -0.29 -0.96 -45.28
CA GLN A 526 -0.46 -1.61 -43.99
C GLN A 526 -1.95 -1.94 -43.78
N TRP A 527 -2.26 -3.14 -43.32
CA TRP A 527 -3.65 -3.54 -43.12
C TRP A 527 -3.89 -4.49 -41.94
N VAL A 528 -5.15 -4.48 -41.51
CA VAL A 528 -5.74 -5.46 -40.60
C VAL A 528 -7.02 -5.96 -41.26
N MET A 529 -7.15 -7.26 -41.46
CA MET A 529 -8.26 -7.87 -42.21
C MET A 529 -8.89 -9.02 -41.44
N LEU A 530 -10.16 -9.29 -41.78
CA LEU A 530 -10.88 -10.49 -41.39
C LEU A 530 -11.12 -11.35 -42.63
N ARG A 531 -10.83 -12.64 -42.52
CA ARG A 531 -11.11 -13.62 -43.59
C ARG A 531 -11.90 -14.80 -43.05
N ASP A 532 -12.69 -15.43 -43.92
CA ASP A 532 -13.36 -16.69 -43.59
C ASP A 532 -12.39 -17.89 -43.68
N THR A 533 -12.88 -19.07 -43.31
CA THR A 533 -12.09 -20.31 -43.37
C THR A 533 -11.70 -20.77 -44.77
N TYR A 534 -12.32 -20.19 -45.81
CA TYR A 534 -12.01 -20.42 -47.22
C TYR A 534 -11.07 -19.35 -47.78
N ASN A 535 -10.54 -18.47 -46.92
CA ASN A 535 -9.64 -17.36 -47.24
C ASN A 535 -10.30 -16.22 -48.04
N ASN A 536 -11.64 -16.17 -48.11
CA ASN A 536 -12.34 -15.02 -48.68
C ASN A 536 -12.23 -13.83 -47.73
N LEU A 537 -11.99 -12.64 -48.29
CA LEU A 537 -11.99 -11.41 -47.52
C LEU A 537 -13.41 -11.11 -47.01
N LEU A 538 -13.55 -10.97 -45.69
CA LEU A 538 -14.81 -10.57 -45.06
C LEU A 538 -14.86 -9.07 -44.84
N GLU A 539 -13.80 -8.49 -44.29
CA GLU A 539 -13.72 -7.06 -43.96
C GLU A 539 -12.26 -6.61 -43.85
N THR A 540 -11.97 -5.37 -44.25
CA THR A 540 -10.70 -4.70 -43.98
C THR A 540 -10.92 -3.68 -42.86
N LEU A 541 -10.41 -3.98 -41.67
CA LEU A 541 -10.60 -3.17 -40.46
C LEU A 541 -9.67 -1.95 -40.44
N VAL A 542 -8.44 -2.12 -40.94
CA VAL A 542 -7.46 -1.05 -41.12
C VAL A 542 -6.86 -1.20 -42.51
N GLU A 543 -6.74 -0.09 -43.23
CA GLU A 543 -6.02 0.03 -44.48
C GLU A 543 -5.38 1.42 -44.51
N GLN A 544 -4.06 1.50 -44.56
CA GLN A 544 -3.35 2.78 -44.50
C GLN A 544 -1.95 2.65 -45.08
N ARG A 545 -1.39 3.79 -45.49
CA ARG A 545 0.06 3.93 -45.70
C ARG A 545 0.52 5.07 -44.80
N SER A 546 0.93 4.73 -43.58
CA SER A 546 1.24 5.72 -42.54
C SER A 546 2.70 5.64 -42.13
N ASN A 547 3.30 6.80 -41.93
CA ASN A 547 4.62 6.96 -41.32
C ASN A 547 4.51 7.73 -39.99
N ALA A 548 3.39 7.57 -39.28
CA ALA A 548 3.16 8.30 -38.04
C ALA A 548 4.19 7.97 -36.95
N ALA A 549 4.85 6.80 -37.03
CA ALA A 549 5.92 6.38 -36.13
C ALA A 549 5.55 6.57 -34.64
N THR A 550 4.30 6.28 -34.30
CA THR A 550 3.76 6.36 -32.95
C THR A 550 2.72 5.26 -32.74
N TRP A 551 2.61 4.79 -31.51
CA TRP A 551 1.64 3.76 -31.14
C TRP A 551 0.22 4.34 -31.15
N LYS A 552 -0.68 3.74 -31.93
CA LYS A 552 -2.09 4.08 -31.97
C LYS A 552 -2.96 2.86 -31.68
N SER A 553 -3.95 3.05 -30.80
CA SER A 553 -4.92 2.01 -30.46
C SER A 553 -6.04 1.94 -31.49
N TYR A 554 -6.46 0.72 -31.79
CA TYR A 554 -7.62 0.42 -32.60
C TYR A 554 -8.54 -0.54 -31.84
N GLY A 555 -9.85 -0.35 -32.00
CA GLY A 555 -10.87 -1.18 -31.37
C GLY A 555 -12.05 -1.38 -32.31
N PHE A 556 -12.46 -2.62 -32.51
CA PHE A 556 -13.51 -3.03 -33.45
C PHE A 556 -14.54 -3.93 -32.76
N ASP A 557 -15.82 -3.65 -32.98
CA ASP A 557 -16.91 -4.51 -32.56
C ASP A 557 -17.18 -5.56 -33.65
N LEU A 558 -16.91 -6.82 -33.32
CA LEU A 558 -17.09 -7.97 -34.20
C LEU A 558 -18.31 -8.82 -33.79
N SER A 559 -19.21 -8.30 -32.96
CA SER A 559 -20.37 -9.04 -32.45
C SER A 559 -21.30 -9.52 -33.58
N SER A 560 -21.34 -8.83 -34.72
CA SER A 560 -22.08 -9.27 -35.91
C SER A 560 -21.56 -10.56 -36.56
N TYR A 561 -20.37 -11.01 -36.18
CA TYR A 561 -19.76 -12.26 -36.62
C TYR A 561 -20.01 -13.42 -35.64
N ALA A 562 -20.91 -13.27 -34.67
CA ALA A 562 -21.32 -14.36 -33.79
C ALA A 562 -21.74 -15.62 -34.59
N GLY A 563 -21.25 -16.78 -34.14
CA GLY A 563 -21.45 -18.07 -34.79
C GLY A 563 -20.47 -18.38 -35.93
N ARG A 564 -19.44 -17.56 -36.16
CA ARG A 564 -18.47 -17.74 -37.25
C ARG A 564 -17.05 -17.98 -36.74
N THR A 565 -16.29 -18.72 -37.54
CA THR A 565 -14.83 -18.84 -37.42
C THR A 565 -14.16 -17.97 -38.47
N LEU A 566 -13.23 -17.13 -38.03
CA LEU A 566 -12.54 -16.13 -38.85
C LEU A 566 -11.04 -16.24 -38.64
N TRP A 567 -10.27 -15.71 -39.58
CA TRP A 567 -8.88 -15.37 -39.39
C TRP A 567 -8.72 -13.87 -39.16
N VAL A 568 -7.97 -13.51 -38.12
CA VAL A 568 -7.48 -12.14 -37.91
C VAL A 568 -6.11 -12.03 -38.60
N TYR A 569 -6.03 -11.13 -39.56
CA TYR A 569 -4.90 -10.97 -40.46
C TYR A 569 -4.22 -9.62 -40.17
N LEU A 570 -2.93 -9.65 -39.81
CA LEU A 570 -2.06 -8.49 -39.70
C LEU A 570 -1.10 -8.53 -40.90
N GLY A 571 -0.94 -7.44 -41.64
CA GLY A 571 0.00 -7.50 -42.73
C GLY A 571 0.35 -6.20 -43.41
N VAL A 572 1.40 -6.30 -44.20
CA VAL A 572 1.93 -5.23 -45.04
C VAL A 572 2.21 -5.81 -46.42
N TYR A 573 1.78 -5.08 -47.43
CA TYR A 573 2.22 -5.26 -48.80
C TYR A 573 3.23 -4.17 -49.14
N ASN A 574 4.39 -4.60 -49.64
CA ASN A 574 5.45 -3.73 -50.14
C ASN A 574 5.63 -4.03 -51.63
N ASP A 575 5.54 -3.04 -52.50
CA ASP A 575 5.62 -3.27 -53.94
C ASP A 575 7.07 -3.30 -54.47
N GLY A 576 8.02 -2.84 -53.66
CA GLY A 576 9.46 -2.81 -53.97
C GLY A 576 9.93 -1.51 -54.65
N TRP A 577 9.09 -0.47 -54.65
CA TRP A 577 9.39 0.82 -55.26
C TRP A 577 9.02 1.97 -54.33
N GLY A 578 9.73 3.10 -54.44
CA GLY A 578 9.36 4.35 -53.76
C GLY A 578 9.71 4.41 -52.27
N GLY A 579 10.07 3.29 -51.64
CA GLY A 579 10.59 3.21 -50.28
C GLY A 579 9.77 2.30 -49.37
N ALA A 580 10.46 1.47 -48.59
CA ALA A 580 9.83 0.43 -47.80
C ALA A 580 8.77 0.88 -46.77
N THR A 581 7.79 -0.01 -46.58
CA THR A 581 6.73 0.09 -45.58
C THR A 581 6.72 -1.11 -44.64
N GLY A 582 6.43 -0.83 -43.37
CA GLY A 582 6.30 -1.83 -42.32
C GLY A 582 5.44 -1.32 -41.17
N MET A 583 5.13 -2.19 -40.22
CA MET A 583 4.55 -1.79 -38.94
C MET A 583 4.92 -2.77 -37.85
N TYR A 584 4.89 -2.26 -36.61
CA TYR A 584 4.88 -3.10 -35.42
C TYR A 584 3.45 -3.19 -34.88
N VAL A 585 3.08 -4.36 -34.39
CA VAL A 585 1.78 -4.64 -33.78
C VAL A 585 2.04 -5.17 -32.37
N ASP A 586 1.26 -4.70 -31.40
CA ASP A 586 1.38 -5.11 -30.01
C ASP A 586 0.01 -5.09 -29.29
N ASP A 587 -0.07 -5.72 -28.13
CA ASP A 587 -1.23 -5.73 -27.24
C ASP A 587 -2.56 -6.09 -27.97
N VAL A 588 -2.53 -7.14 -28.79
CA VAL A 588 -3.73 -7.62 -29.51
C VAL A 588 -4.61 -8.42 -28.55
N SER A 589 -5.91 -8.13 -28.52
CA SER A 589 -6.89 -8.87 -27.70
C SER A 589 -8.18 -9.06 -28.46
N MET A 590 -8.79 -10.24 -28.31
CA MET A 590 -10.11 -10.58 -28.83
C MET A 590 -10.99 -11.04 -27.67
N THR A 591 -11.66 -10.08 -27.03
CA THR A 591 -12.53 -10.37 -25.89
C THR A 591 -13.93 -10.73 -26.37
N ILE A 592 -14.43 -11.89 -25.92
CA ILE A 592 -15.78 -12.38 -26.24
C ILE A 592 -16.54 -12.59 -24.93
N CYS A 593 -17.68 -11.92 -24.75
CA CYS A 593 -18.50 -12.04 -23.55
C CYS A 593 -19.87 -12.63 -23.87
N LYS A 594 -20.34 -13.49 -22.98
CA LYS A 594 -21.67 -14.10 -22.99
C LYS A 594 -22.64 -13.40 -22.05
#